data_AF-A0A966V7M9-F1
#
_entry.id   AF-A0A966V7M9-F1
#
_cell.length_a   1.000
_cell.length_b   1.000
_cell.length_c   1.000
_cell.angle_alpha   90.00
_cell.angle_beta   90.00
_cell.angle_gamma   90.00
#
_symmetry.space_group_name_H-M   'P 1'
#
loop_
_entity.id
_entity.type
_entity.pdbx_description
1 polymer ?
#
loop_
_entity_poly.entity_id
_entity_poly.type
_entity_poly.pdbx_seq_one_letter_code
_entity_poly.pdbx_strand_id
1 'polypeptide(L)'
;MINLQLTVREAFDLALRSNSDIYEKIVNALEVALGVNQRCTVTITKGMSFDNRIPCIKAIRQYTGWGLKEAKDWTDDLVGGWKGDKFVPATHHNNSITLKNPEMAEGLLRDLTTLGCEGYLS
;
A
#
# COMPACT_ATOMS: atom_id res chain seq x y z
N MET A 1 -17.97 14.11 13.38
CA MET A 1 -16.56 14.56 13.39
C MET A 1 -16.56 16.05 13.65
N ILE A 2 -15.84 16.51 14.68
CA ILE A 2 -15.63 17.95 14.93
C ILE A 2 -14.42 18.37 14.10
N ASN A 3 -14.55 19.47 13.35
CA ASN A 3 -13.45 20.02 12.56
C ASN A 3 -12.81 21.15 13.38
N LEU A 4 -11.52 21.04 13.69
CA LEU A 4 -10.80 21.97 14.57
C LEU A 4 -9.76 22.73 13.73
N GLN A 5 -9.93 24.05 13.62
CA GLN A 5 -8.97 24.91 12.93
C GLN A 5 -7.99 25.50 13.95
N LEU A 6 -6.71 25.23 13.77
CA LEU A 6 -5.62 25.71 14.61
C LEU A 6 -4.50 26.25 13.72
N THR A 7 -3.80 27.26 14.22
CA THR A 7 -2.50 27.65 13.65
C THR A 7 -1.43 26.60 13.97
N VAL A 8 -0.34 26.59 13.21
CA VAL A 8 0.80 25.68 13.46
C VAL A 8 1.32 25.84 14.90
N ARG A 9 1.39 27.08 15.42
CA ARG A 9 1.84 27.35 16.79
C ARG A 9 0.93 26.69 17.83
N GLU A 10 -0.39 26.82 17.67
CA GLU A 10 -1.36 26.23 18.60
C GLU A 10 -1.36 24.70 18.52
N ALA A 11 -1.18 24.13 17.32
CA ALA A 11 -1.03 22.69 17.15
C ALA A 11 0.21 22.15 17.90
N PHE A 12 1.35 22.85 17.85
CA PHE A 12 2.54 22.46 18.60
C PHE A 12 2.37 22.61 20.12
N ASP A 13 1.77 23.70 20.59
CA ASP A 13 1.52 23.89 22.03
C ASP A 13 0.53 22.84 22.57
N LEU A 14 -0.47 22.46 21.76
CA LEU A 14 -1.37 21.35 22.06
C LEU A 14 -0.60 20.02 22.12
N ALA A 15 0.20 19.71 21.10
CA ALA A 15 0.98 18.47 21.03
C ALA A 15 1.89 18.31 22.26
N LEU A 16 2.62 19.37 22.65
CA LEU A 16 3.57 19.35 23.76
C LEU A 16 2.93 19.25 25.15
N ARG A 17 1.67 19.67 25.30
CA ARG A 17 0.92 19.61 26.57
C ARG A 17 -0.05 18.44 26.67
N SER A 18 -0.14 17.63 25.61
CA SER A 18 -1.09 16.53 25.48
C SER A 18 -0.45 15.16 25.73
N ASN A 19 -1.25 14.10 25.62
CA ASN A 19 -0.78 12.73 25.69
C ASN A 19 -0.04 12.33 24.40
N SER A 20 0.70 11.21 24.45
CA SER A 20 1.46 10.71 23.30
C SER A 20 0.59 10.47 22.06
N ASP A 21 -0.65 10.04 22.22
CA ASP A 21 -1.57 9.79 21.10
C ASP A 21 -1.93 11.08 20.32
N ILE A 22 -2.20 12.19 21.02
CA ILE A 22 -2.48 13.47 20.36
C ILE A 22 -1.23 14.03 19.69
N TYR A 23 -0.07 13.92 20.36
CA TYR A 23 1.21 14.30 19.77
C TYR A 23 1.47 13.57 18.45
N GLU A 24 1.35 12.25 18.43
CA GLU A 24 1.55 11.44 17.22
C GLU A 24 0.55 11.79 16.10
N LYS A 25 -0.71 12.09 16.43
CA LYS A 25 -1.70 12.51 15.43
C LYS A 25 -1.36 13.86 14.80
N ILE A 26 -0.91 14.81 15.60
CA ILE A 26 -0.51 16.14 15.11
C ILE A 26 0.75 16.05 14.26
N VAL A 27 1.75 15.27 14.69
CA VAL A 27 2.98 15.01 13.91
C VAL A 27 2.65 14.33 12.59
N ASN A 28 1.86 13.25 12.59
CA ASN A 28 1.45 12.57 11.35
C ASN A 28 0.69 13.52 10.40
N ALA A 29 -0.21 14.36 10.92
CA ALA A 29 -0.93 15.34 10.09
C ALA A 29 0.01 16.37 9.45
N LEU A 30 1.04 16.81 10.17
CA LEU A 30 2.09 17.69 9.65
C LEU A 30 2.97 16.98 8.62
N GLU A 31 3.39 15.75 8.87
CA GLU A 31 4.19 14.97 7.93
C GLU A 31 3.45 14.71 6.62
N VAL A 32 2.14 14.46 6.68
CA VAL A 32 1.28 14.34 5.49
C VAL A 32 1.19 15.69 4.75
N ALA A 33 0.93 16.79 5.46
CA ALA A 33 0.82 18.13 4.86
C ALA A 33 2.13 18.63 4.23
N LEU A 34 3.27 18.26 4.83
CA LEU A 34 4.62 18.57 4.33
C LEU A 34 5.09 17.58 3.25
N GLY A 35 4.33 16.52 2.99
CA GLY A 35 4.65 15.51 2.01
C GLY A 35 5.76 14.52 2.38
N VAL A 36 6.12 14.46 3.67
CA VAL A 36 7.15 13.55 4.20
C VAL A 36 6.60 12.14 4.43
N ASN A 37 5.31 12.04 4.80
CA ASN A 37 4.65 10.77 5.07
C ASN A 37 3.43 10.59 4.15
N GLN A 38 3.70 10.38 2.87
CA GLN A 38 2.70 10.18 1.82
C GLN A 38 2.54 8.70 1.48
N ARG A 39 2.41 7.86 2.51
CA ARG A 39 2.18 6.44 2.29
C ARG A 39 0.86 6.26 1.56
N CYS A 40 0.88 5.47 0.48
CA CYS A 40 -0.28 5.21 -0.34
C CYS A 40 -0.43 3.70 -0.51
N THR A 41 -1.65 3.21 -0.34
CA THR A 41 -1.95 1.78 -0.43
C THR A 41 -2.56 1.48 -1.78
N VAL A 42 -1.93 0.56 -2.53
CA VAL A 42 -2.48 -0.01 -3.76
C VAL A 42 -3.26 -1.25 -3.38
N THR A 43 -4.54 -1.32 -3.76
CA THR A 43 -5.37 -2.51 -3.57
C THR A 43 -5.72 -3.08 -4.93
N ILE A 44 -5.32 -4.33 -5.17
CA ILE A 44 -5.72 -5.09 -6.37
C ILE A 44 -6.93 -5.94 -6.02
N THR A 45 -7.94 -5.96 -6.89
CA THR A 45 -9.23 -6.62 -6.65
C THR A 45 -9.49 -7.77 -7.62
N LYS A 46 -9.01 -7.70 -8.86
CA LYS A 46 -9.23 -8.70 -9.92
C LYS A 46 -8.14 -8.65 -10.99
N GLY A 47 -8.20 -9.58 -11.94
CA GLY A 47 -7.43 -9.53 -13.19
C GLY A 47 -6.01 -10.10 -13.12
N MET A 48 -5.56 -10.56 -11.95
CA MET A 48 -4.32 -11.33 -11.85
C MET A 48 -4.59 -12.82 -12.12
N SER A 49 -3.86 -13.42 -13.06
CA SER A 49 -3.94 -14.82 -13.47
C SER A 49 -2.54 -15.43 -13.54
N PHE A 50 -2.42 -16.74 -13.80
CA PHE A 50 -1.11 -17.38 -13.96
C PHE A 50 -0.30 -16.82 -15.14
N ASP A 51 -0.97 -16.33 -16.18
CA ASP A 51 -0.32 -15.85 -17.39
C ASP A 51 0.39 -14.50 -17.18
N ASN A 52 -0.25 -13.58 -16.44
CA ASN A 52 0.31 -12.26 -16.14
C ASN A 52 1.04 -12.20 -14.79
N ARG A 53 1.11 -13.30 -14.05
CA ARG A 53 1.72 -13.34 -12.71
C ARG A 53 3.20 -12.97 -12.70
N ILE A 54 4.00 -13.53 -13.60
CA ILE A 54 5.45 -13.28 -13.65
C ILE A 54 5.76 -11.79 -13.86
N PRO A 55 5.16 -11.09 -14.85
CA PRO A 55 5.39 -9.66 -14.99
C PRO A 55 4.83 -8.85 -13.80
N CYS A 56 3.72 -9.26 -13.18
CA CYS A 56 3.22 -8.61 -11.96
C CYS A 56 4.22 -8.72 -10.79
N ILE A 57 4.82 -9.89 -10.57
CA ILE A 57 5.88 -10.08 -9.56
C ILE A 57 7.07 -9.15 -9.84
N LYS A 58 7.46 -8.96 -11.11
CA LYS A 58 8.54 -8.03 -11.48
C LYS A 58 8.18 -6.59 -11.14
N ALA A 59 6.97 -6.15 -11.50
CA ALA A 59 6.48 -4.81 -11.19
C ALA A 59 6.47 -4.55 -9.68
N ILE A 60 5.88 -5.47 -8.89
CA ILE A 60 5.86 -5.38 -7.42
C ILE A 60 7.28 -5.19 -6.89
N ARG A 61 8.22 -6.04 -7.27
CA ARG A 61 9.61 -5.95 -6.80
C ARG A 61 10.28 -4.62 -7.16
N GLN A 62 10.01 -4.08 -8.34
CA GLN A 62 10.56 -2.81 -8.78
C GLN A 62 10.08 -1.63 -7.92
N TYR A 63 8.79 -1.58 -7.58
CA TYR A 63 8.24 -0.45 -6.83
C TYR A 63 8.38 -0.59 -5.31
N THR A 64 8.40 -1.82 -4.80
CA THR A 64 8.38 -2.07 -3.34
C THR A 64 9.77 -2.38 -2.78
N GLY A 65 10.70 -2.81 -3.64
CA GLY A 65 12.00 -3.33 -3.22
C GLY A 65 11.94 -4.72 -2.55
N TRP A 66 10.80 -5.40 -2.64
CA TRP A 66 10.60 -6.70 -2.01
C TRP A 66 11.48 -7.81 -2.58
N GLY A 67 11.79 -8.78 -1.72
CA GLY A 67 12.41 -10.03 -2.11
C GLY A 67 11.49 -10.85 -3.01
N LEU A 68 12.07 -11.82 -3.74
CA LEU A 68 11.30 -12.70 -4.62
C LEU A 68 10.22 -13.48 -3.86
N LYS A 69 10.53 -13.91 -2.64
CA LYS A 69 9.60 -14.63 -1.78
C LYS A 69 8.37 -13.77 -1.43
N GLU A 70 8.59 -12.57 -0.92
CA GLU A 70 7.52 -11.64 -0.51
C GLU A 70 6.60 -11.28 -1.67
N ALA A 71 7.18 -10.94 -2.83
CA ALA A 71 6.39 -10.63 -4.03
C ALA A 71 5.61 -11.86 -4.54
N LYS A 72 6.20 -13.07 -4.44
CA LYS A 72 5.51 -14.30 -4.82
C LYS A 72 4.35 -14.58 -3.88
N ASP A 73 4.58 -14.55 -2.57
CA ASP A 73 3.58 -14.82 -1.53
C ASP A 73 2.38 -13.87 -1.68
N TRP A 74 2.62 -12.58 -1.93
CA TRP A 74 1.56 -11.61 -2.15
C TRP A 74 0.70 -11.89 -3.40
N THR A 75 1.32 -12.36 -4.49
CA THR A 75 0.58 -12.80 -5.70
C THR A 75 -0.10 -14.16 -5.53
N ASP A 76 0.45 -15.04 -4.68
CA ASP A 76 -0.18 -16.32 -4.33
C ASP A 76 -1.49 -16.10 -3.60
N ASP A 77 -1.62 -15.03 -2.81
CA ASP A 77 -2.89 -14.69 -2.16
C ASP A 77 -4.00 -14.41 -3.18
N LEU A 78 -3.68 -13.74 -4.29
CA LEU A 78 -4.61 -13.32 -5.35
C LEU A 78 -4.99 -14.43 -6.32
N VAL A 79 -4.02 -15.27 -6.72
CA VAL A 79 -4.17 -16.25 -7.81
C VAL A 79 -4.14 -17.71 -7.30
N GLY A 80 -3.61 -17.93 -6.10
CA GLY A 80 -3.29 -19.25 -5.59
C GLY A 80 -1.88 -19.69 -5.99
N GLY A 81 -1.41 -20.72 -5.29
CA GLY A 81 -0.03 -21.19 -5.38
C GLY A 81 0.11 -22.67 -5.09
N TRP A 82 1.21 -23.25 -5.59
CA TRP A 82 1.59 -24.62 -5.27
C TRP A 82 2.29 -24.67 -3.91
N LYS A 83 1.78 -25.51 -3.00
CA LYS A 83 2.37 -25.77 -1.68
C LYS A 83 2.65 -27.27 -1.54
N GLY A 84 3.92 -27.66 -1.76
CA GLY A 84 4.29 -29.07 -1.92
C GLY A 84 3.67 -29.64 -3.20
N ASP A 85 3.02 -30.79 -3.10
CA ASP A 85 2.45 -31.51 -4.24
C ASP A 85 1.01 -31.12 -4.58
N LYS A 86 0.45 -30.11 -3.91
CA LYS A 86 -0.94 -29.67 -4.13
C LYS A 86 -1.04 -28.21 -4.51
N PHE A 87 -1.95 -27.94 -5.45
CA PHE A 87 -2.38 -26.59 -5.77
C PHE A 87 -3.32 -26.07 -4.68
N VAL A 88 -3.02 -24.90 -4.15
CA VAL A 88 -3.87 -24.20 -3.18
C VAL A 88 -4.46 -22.98 -3.89
N PRO A 89 -5.78 -22.93 -4.11
CA PRO A 89 -6.41 -21.77 -4.74
C PRO A 89 -6.30 -20.53 -3.84
N ALA A 90 -6.43 -19.36 -4.46
CA ALA A 90 -6.48 -18.08 -3.75
C ALA A 90 -7.54 -18.09 -2.65
N THR A 91 -7.16 -17.66 -1.44
CA THR A 91 -8.09 -17.44 -0.33
C THR A 91 -8.76 -16.08 -0.40
N HIS A 92 -8.06 -15.08 -0.98
CA HIS A 92 -8.55 -13.70 -1.09
C HIS A 92 -8.29 -13.18 -2.50
N HIS A 93 -9.35 -12.81 -3.22
CA HIS A 93 -9.18 -12.22 -4.55
C HIS A 93 -8.73 -10.76 -4.52
N ASN A 94 -8.57 -10.19 -3.33
CA ASN A 94 -8.01 -8.86 -3.13
C ASN A 94 -6.79 -8.91 -2.22
N ASN A 95 -5.80 -8.08 -2.54
CA ASN A 95 -4.62 -7.90 -1.70
C ASN A 95 -4.17 -6.44 -1.80
N SER A 96 -3.69 -5.91 -0.68
CA SER A 96 -3.30 -4.51 -0.54
C SER A 96 -1.83 -4.42 -0.22
N ILE A 97 -1.18 -3.38 -0.73
CA ILE A 97 0.23 -3.11 -0.47
C ILE A 97 0.45 -1.63 -0.26
N THR A 98 1.07 -1.26 0.86
CA THR A 98 1.36 0.13 1.20
C THR A 98 2.78 0.50 0.79
N LEU A 99 2.91 1.49 -0.09
CA LEU A 99 4.19 2.05 -0.52
C LEU A 99 4.48 3.35 0.22
N LYS A 100 5.76 3.73 0.27
CA LYS A 100 6.23 4.94 0.97
C LYS A 100 5.86 6.23 0.25
N ASN A 101 5.79 6.18 -1.08
CA ASN A 101 5.60 7.33 -1.93
C ASN A 101 4.37 7.10 -2.83
N PRO A 102 3.54 8.12 -3.06
CA PRO A 102 2.34 8.02 -3.88
C PRO A 102 2.69 7.80 -5.35
N GLU A 103 3.76 8.42 -5.85
CA GLU A 103 4.26 8.21 -7.22
C GLU A 103 4.60 6.74 -7.51
N MET A 104 5.17 6.05 -6.52
CA MET A 104 5.49 4.63 -6.64
C MET A 104 4.23 3.76 -6.62
N ALA A 105 3.22 4.17 -5.84
CA ALA A 105 1.93 3.50 -5.80
C ALA A 105 1.15 3.67 -7.12
N GLU A 106 1.13 4.88 -7.66
CA GLU A 106 0.55 5.19 -8.98
C GLU A 106 1.27 4.42 -10.10
N GLY A 107 2.61 4.42 -10.08
CA GLY A 107 3.43 3.65 -11.03
C GLY A 107 3.13 2.16 -10.96
N LEU A 108 3.06 1.60 -9.76
CA LEU A 108 2.72 0.18 -9.56
C LEU A 108 1.31 -0.13 -10.08
N LEU A 109 0.30 0.68 -9.71
CA LEU A 109 -1.07 0.44 -10.15
C LEU A 109 -1.17 0.53 -11.67
N ARG A 110 -0.53 1.52 -12.30
CA ARG A 110 -0.51 1.67 -13.75
C ARG A 110 0.08 0.44 -14.42
N ASP A 111 1.24 -0.02 -13.95
CA ASP A 111 1.91 -1.18 -14.55
C ASP A 111 1.07 -2.45 -14.37
N LEU A 112 0.47 -2.66 -13.19
CA LEU A 112 -0.43 -3.79 -12.96
C LEU A 112 -1.70 -3.71 -13.83
N THR A 113 -2.27 -2.53 -14.03
CA THR A 113 -3.42 -2.34 -14.93
C THR A 113 -3.07 -2.58 -16.39
N THR A 114 -1.88 -2.18 -16.85
CA THR A 114 -1.42 -2.53 -18.21
C THR A 114 -1.23 -4.04 -18.41
N LEU A 115 -0.97 -4.78 -17.32
CA LEU A 115 -0.90 -6.24 -17.32
C LEU A 115 -2.27 -6.91 -17.19
N GLY A 116 -3.36 -6.14 -17.11
CA GLY A 116 -4.73 -6.63 -17.04
C GLY A 116 -5.31 -6.76 -15.63
N CYS A 117 -4.63 -6.24 -14.60
CA CYS A 117 -5.16 -6.22 -13.24
C CYS A 117 -6.10 -5.01 -12.99
N GLU A 118 -7.06 -5.20 -12.09
CA GLU A 118 -7.97 -4.14 -11.62
C GLU A 118 -7.64 -3.80 -10.16
N GLY A 119 -7.64 -2.51 -9.84
CA GLY A 119 -7.33 -2.03 -8.50
C GLY A 119 -7.54 -0.53 -8.32
N TYR A 120 -7.30 -0.05 -7.11
CA TYR A 120 -7.43 1.36 -6.75
C TYR A 120 -6.38 1.77 -5.70
N LEU A 121 -6.19 3.08 -5.55
CA LEU A 121 -5.35 3.70 -4.53
C LEU A 121 -6.21 4.14 -3.34
N SER A 122 -5.68 3.98 -2.13
CA SER A 122 -6.30 4.42 -0.86
C SER A 122 -5.26 4.95 0.12
#